data_AF-A0A521WJF0-F1
#
_entry.id   AF-A0A521WJF0-F1
#
_cell.length_a   1.000
_cell.length_b   1.000
_cell.length_c   1.000
_cell.angle_alpha   90.00
_cell.angle_beta   90.00
_cell.angle_gamma   90.00
#
_symmetry.space_group_name_H-M   'P 1'
#
loop_
_entity.id
_entity.type
_entity.pdbx_description
1 polymer ?
#
loop_
_entity_poly.entity_id
_entity_poly.type
_entity_poly.pdbx_seq_one_letter_code
_entity_poly.pdbx_strand_id
1 'polypeptide(L)'
;YVDEVKQGYFTTTQHNQIIVPILRELWDYLDKNPRLEKFAIIHKGVEHKLGLISNDRERVAKTQLFPNSQPGLLNVTDDLFQFTVGTKEYLSMDMKNWRNQKSKTWQLPWNTSKIIVPASRLSNSHWRFAALIDREGLIVGRRFYAIWAKNERFSLEFLGALLNSPLAQAYCFTHSFQQDTRARIYESIPLPHTLPLPNNIIDGLVKSYIVFTANEQYDLALQTLLKIDAELLKLYELPPRLERKLLDFFWGHKRRVPFDFTGYIPPSFESWIPLHLYISDEYQKATIGETLDRLPIITNKTTIQYLKEL
;
A
#
# COMPACT_ATOMS: atom_id res chain seq x y z
N TYR A 1 5.09 30.86 -17.86
CA TYR A 1 4.54 29.83 -18.75
C TYR A 1 3.05 29.75 -18.46
N VAL A 2 2.24 30.07 -19.46
CA VAL A 2 0.78 30.14 -19.35
C VAL A 2 0.24 28.72 -19.46
N ASP A 3 -0.38 28.22 -18.40
CA ASP A 3 -1.04 26.91 -18.39
C ASP A 3 -2.30 26.97 -19.26
N GLU A 4 -2.18 26.51 -20.50
CA GLU A 4 -3.34 26.20 -21.33
C GLU A 4 -3.98 24.89 -20.84
N VAL A 5 -5.04 25.03 -20.06
CA VAL A 5 -5.89 23.91 -19.65
C VAL A 5 -6.69 23.42 -20.86
N LYS A 6 -6.51 22.16 -21.26
CA LYS A 6 -7.32 21.50 -22.29
C LYS A 6 -8.82 21.58 -21.93
N GLN A 7 -9.62 22.20 -22.79
CA GLN A 7 -11.06 22.48 -22.61
C GLN A 7 -11.98 21.24 -22.50
N GLY A 8 -11.46 20.01 -22.57
CA GLY A 8 -12.26 18.79 -22.54
C GLY A 8 -12.71 18.30 -21.16
N TYR A 9 -12.32 18.97 -20.06
CA TYR A 9 -12.56 18.47 -18.69
C TYR A 9 -13.80 19.06 -17.99
N PHE A 10 -14.52 19.98 -18.62
CA PHE A 10 -15.78 20.50 -18.12
C PHE A 10 -16.93 19.56 -18.49
N THR A 11 -17.02 18.38 -17.89
CA THR A 11 -18.25 17.58 -17.96
C THR A 11 -19.20 18.01 -16.85
N THR A 12 -20.21 18.74 -17.27
CA THR A 12 -21.37 19.26 -16.56
C THR A 12 -22.06 18.23 -15.67
N THR A 13 -22.17 18.49 -14.36
CA THR A 13 -23.44 18.31 -13.62
C THR A 13 -23.39 19.10 -12.31
N GLN A 14 -24.19 20.17 -12.26
CA GLN A 14 -24.73 20.90 -11.11
C GLN A 14 -23.85 21.00 -9.84
N HIS A 15 -23.15 22.13 -9.75
CA HIS A 15 -22.81 22.98 -8.58
C HIS A 15 -21.38 23.48 -8.81
N ASN A 16 -21.23 24.81 -8.91
CA ASN A 16 -19.98 25.54 -9.19
C ASN A 16 -18.89 25.29 -8.13
N GLN A 17 -18.34 24.08 -8.08
CA GLN A 17 -17.14 23.76 -7.33
C GLN A 17 -16.09 23.27 -8.33
N ILE A 18 -15.03 24.05 -8.49
CA ILE A 18 -13.81 23.60 -9.16
C ILE A 18 -13.18 22.56 -8.22
N ILE A 19 -13.57 21.30 -8.35
CA ILE A 19 -12.98 20.21 -7.56
C ILE A 19 -11.64 19.88 -8.22
N VAL A 20 -10.55 20.42 -7.69
CA VAL A 20 -9.21 19.97 -8.05
C VAL A 20 -9.02 18.57 -7.47
N PRO A 21 -8.74 17.55 -8.30
CA PRO A 21 -8.49 16.20 -7.79
C PRO A 21 -7.37 16.18 -6.76
N ILE A 22 -7.58 15.50 -5.64
CA ILE A 22 -6.57 15.29 -4.61
C ILE A 22 -5.33 14.65 -5.25
N LEU A 23 -4.16 15.22 -4.98
CA LEU A 23 -2.86 14.80 -5.53
C LEU A 23 -2.80 14.82 -7.08
N ARG A 24 -3.55 15.71 -7.76
CA ARG A 24 -3.56 15.83 -9.23
C ARG A 24 -2.16 15.82 -9.86
N GLU A 25 -1.26 16.70 -9.40
CA GLU A 25 0.10 16.81 -9.97
C GLU A 25 0.88 15.49 -9.90
N LEU A 26 0.65 14.68 -8.85
CA LEU A 26 1.25 13.36 -8.71
C LEU A 26 0.70 12.39 -9.76
N TRP A 27 -0.61 12.42 -10.00
CA TRP A 27 -1.25 11.55 -10.99
C TRP A 27 -0.88 11.94 -12.42
N ASP A 28 -0.77 13.25 -12.70
CA ASP A 28 -0.29 13.77 -13.98
C ASP A 28 1.16 13.33 -14.23
N TYR A 29 2.02 13.36 -13.20
CA TYR A 29 3.39 12.85 -13.28
C TYR A 29 3.44 11.34 -13.58
N LEU A 30 2.53 10.57 -12.98
CA LEU A 30 2.47 9.11 -13.09
C LEU A 30 1.60 8.59 -14.25
N ASP A 31 1.07 9.47 -15.11
CA ASP A 31 0.08 9.09 -16.13
C ASP A 31 0.63 8.04 -17.11
N LYS A 32 1.90 8.23 -17.51
CA LYS A 32 2.61 7.37 -18.47
C LYS A 32 3.18 6.09 -17.84
N ASN A 33 3.06 5.91 -16.52
CA ASN A 33 3.57 4.74 -15.85
C ASN A 33 2.77 3.49 -16.26
N PRO A 34 3.43 2.31 -16.34
CA PRO A 34 2.70 1.07 -16.54
C PRO A 34 1.72 0.82 -15.37
N ARG A 35 0.62 0.13 -15.66
CA ARG A 35 -0.42 -0.19 -14.68
C ARG A 35 -0.27 -1.63 -14.17
N LEU A 36 -0.75 -1.89 -12.95
CA LEU A 36 -0.65 -3.20 -12.31
C LEU A 36 -1.22 -4.34 -13.18
N GLU A 37 -2.32 -4.09 -13.89
CA GLU A 37 -2.94 -5.06 -14.81
C GLU A 37 -1.98 -5.61 -15.87
N LYS A 38 -0.93 -4.87 -16.23
CA LYS A 38 0.06 -5.34 -17.20
C LYS A 38 0.82 -6.56 -16.68
N PHE A 39 0.95 -6.71 -15.38
CA PHE A 39 1.82 -7.70 -14.75
C PHE A 39 1.15 -8.57 -13.70
N ALA A 40 -0.07 -8.27 -13.31
CA ALA A 40 -0.85 -9.11 -12.40
C ALA A 40 -2.25 -9.38 -12.95
N ILE A 41 -2.81 -10.52 -12.54
CA ILE A 41 -4.20 -10.90 -12.81
C ILE A 41 -4.94 -10.82 -11.48
N ILE A 42 -6.09 -10.14 -11.49
CA ILE A 42 -6.94 -9.97 -10.31
C ILE A 42 -8.23 -10.75 -10.52
N HIS A 43 -8.57 -11.63 -9.58
CA HIS A 43 -9.87 -12.29 -9.55
C HIS A 43 -10.58 -12.09 -8.21
N LYS A 44 -11.89 -11.96 -8.28
CA LYS A 44 -12.75 -11.91 -7.10
C LYS A 44 -12.77 -13.26 -6.40
N GLY A 45 -12.81 -13.23 -5.07
CA GLY A 45 -12.98 -14.40 -4.24
C GLY A 45 -14.30 -15.15 -4.47
N VAL A 46 -14.38 -16.33 -3.86
CA VAL A 46 -15.48 -17.27 -4.04
C VAL A 46 -16.81 -16.72 -3.49
N GLU A 47 -17.89 -16.99 -4.21
CA GLU A 47 -19.24 -16.61 -3.77
C GLU A 47 -20.05 -17.84 -3.36
N HIS A 48 -20.67 -17.76 -2.20
CA HIS A 48 -21.62 -18.75 -1.69
C HIS A 48 -23.06 -18.37 -2.04
N LYS A 49 -23.97 -19.35 -2.04
CA LYS A 49 -25.40 -19.14 -2.28
C LYS A 49 -25.96 -18.02 -1.41
N LEU A 50 -26.88 -17.23 -1.98
CA LEU A 50 -27.56 -16.16 -1.26
C LEU A 50 -28.25 -16.70 -0.02
N GLY A 51 -28.12 -15.98 1.09
CA GLY A 51 -28.67 -16.39 2.39
C GLY A 51 -27.91 -17.52 3.10
N LEU A 52 -27.00 -18.22 2.44
CA LEU A 52 -26.32 -19.36 3.07
C LEU A 52 -25.44 -18.92 4.25
N ILE A 53 -24.66 -17.86 4.07
CA ILE A 53 -23.80 -17.34 5.15
C ILE A 53 -24.62 -16.77 6.32
N SER A 54 -25.77 -16.12 6.03
CA SER A 54 -26.61 -15.55 7.08
C SER A 54 -27.43 -16.59 7.83
N ASN A 55 -27.81 -17.68 7.16
CA ASN A 55 -28.74 -18.67 7.71
C ASN A 55 -28.01 -19.90 8.28
N ASP A 56 -26.85 -20.26 7.71
CA ASP A 56 -26.08 -21.46 8.06
C ASP A 56 -24.58 -21.23 7.80
N ARG A 57 -24.00 -20.33 8.60
CA ARG A 57 -22.58 -19.97 8.50
C ARG A 57 -21.68 -21.18 8.71
N GLU A 58 -22.02 -22.07 9.63
CA GLU A 58 -21.21 -23.23 9.99
C GLU A 58 -21.01 -24.20 8.82
N ARG A 59 -21.97 -24.27 7.90
CA ARG A 59 -21.81 -25.04 6.66
C ARG A 59 -20.83 -24.41 5.68
N VAL A 60 -20.55 -23.11 5.82
CA VAL A 60 -19.65 -22.34 4.95
C VAL A 60 -18.26 -22.20 5.55
N ALA A 61 -18.18 -21.84 6.83
CA ALA A 61 -16.91 -21.55 7.49
C ALA A 61 -16.91 -21.93 8.97
N LYS A 62 -15.78 -22.45 9.44
CA LYS A 62 -15.52 -22.79 10.85
C LYS A 62 -14.09 -22.44 11.23
N THR A 63 -13.84 -22.15 12.51
CA THR A 63 -12.48 -21.92 13.03
C THR A 63 -11.65 -23.21 13.04
N GLN A 64 -12.29 -24.37 13.20
CA GLN A 64 -11.63 -25.67 13.19
C GLN A 64 -11.77 -26.36 11.84
N LEU A 65 -10.80 -27.22 11.52
CA LEU A 65 -10.84 -28.06 10.32
C LEU A 65 -12.09 -28.94 10.31
N PHE A 66 -12.72 -29.09 9.15
CA PHE A 66 -13.89 -29.94 8.94
C PHE A 66 -13.84 -30.61 7.55
N PRO A 67 -14.63 -31.67 7.30
CA PRO A 67 -14.58 -32.40 6.03
C PRO A 67 -14.76 -31.48 4.81
N ASN A 68 -13.94 -31.72 3.78
CA ASN A 68 -13.94 -30.96 2.53
C ASN A 68 -13.83 -29.43 2.73
N SER A 69 -12.91 -28.99 3.60
CA SER A 69 -12.61 -27.58 3.79
C SER A 69 -11.14 -27.25 3.59
N GLN A 70 -10.85 -25.98 3.31
CA GLN A 70 -9.51 -25.44 3.14
C GLN A 70 -9.34 -24.15 3.93
N PRO A 71 -8.13 -23.84 4.44
CA PRO A 71 -7.89 -22.58 5.14
C PRO A 71 -8.15 -21.39 4.23
N GLY A 72 -8.69 -20.32 4.80
CA GLY A 72 -9.19 -19.20 4.03
C GLY A 72 -9.71 -18.02 4.85
N LEU A 73 -10.16 -17.00 4.12
CA LEU A 73 -10.68 -15.75 4.66
C LEU A 73 -12.08 -15.49 4.11
N LEU A 74 -13.11 -15.63 4.95
CA LEU A 74 -14.49 -15.36 4.53
C LEU A 74 -14.81 -13.85 4.52
N ASN A 75 -14.45 -13.19 5.61
CA ASN A 75 -14.71 -11.78 5.86
C ASN A 75 -13.42 -11.05 6.20
N VAL A 76 -13.44 -9.73 6.04
CA VAL A 76 -12.42 -8.84 6.57
C VAL A 76 -12.52 -8.83 8.09
N THR A 77 -11.41 -9.08 8.76
CA THR A 77 -11.24 -9.04 10.21
C THR A 77 -10.34 -7.88 10.63
N ASP A 78 -10.36 -7.52 11.91
CA ASP A 78 -9.56 -6.41 12.43
C ASP A 78 -8.06 -6.67 12.43
N ASP A 79 -7.67 -7.95 12.48
CA ASP A 79 -6.30 -8.45 12.42
C ASP A 79 -5.79 -8.70 10.99
N LEU A 80 -6.51 -8.20 9.98
CA LEU A 80 -5.97 -8.06 8.63
C LEU A 80 -5.05 -6.83 8.58
N PHE A 81 -3.76 -7.11 8.72
CA PHE A 81 -2.69 -6.12 8.64
C PHE A 81 -2.02 -6.16 7.26
N GLN A 82 -1.24 -5.12 6.97
CA GLN A 82 -0.39 -5.14 5.78
C GLN A 82 0.61 -6.29 5.91
N PHE A 83 0.76 -7.06 4.84
CA PHE A 83 1.61 -8.24 4.69
C PHE A 83 1.13 -9.52 5.39
N THR A 84 0.40 -9.42 6.51
CA THR A 84 0.05 -10.57 7.35
C THR A 84 -1.42 -10.58 7.78
N VAL A 85 -1.90 -11.73 8.25
CA VAL A 85 -3.23 -11.89 8.82
C VAL A 85 -3.14 -12.78 10.05
N GLY A 86 -3.88 -12.42 11.11
CA GLY A 86 -3.96 -13.24 12.32
C GLY A 86 -4.90 -14.43 12.15
N THR A 87 -6.20 -14.14 12.04
CA THR A 87 -7.27 -15.12 12.07
C THR A 87 -7.54 -15.69 10.70
N LYS A 88 -7.52 -17.02 10.62
CA LYS A 88 -7.89 -17.79 9.45
C LYS A 88 -9.04 -18.71 9.83
N GLU A 89 -9.94 -18.96 8.88
CA GLU A 89 -11.03 -19.91 9.03
C GLU A 89 -10.87 -21.01 7.99
N TYR A 90 -11.51 -22.15 8.21
CA TYR A 90 -11.65 -23.18 7.19
C TYR A 90 -12.93 -22.90 6.41
N LEU A 91 -12.85 -22.88 5.07
CA LEU A 91 -13.97 -22.65 4.16
C LEU A 91 -14.38 -23.95 3.47
N SER A 92 -15.68 -24.19 3.37
CA SER A 92 -16.23 -25.37 2.68
C SER A 92 -15.96 -25.31 1.18
N MET A 93 -15.45 -26.42 0.66
CA MET A 93 -15.22 -26.67 -0.77
C MET A 93 -16.38 -27.42 -1.44
N ASP A 94 -17.52 -27.57 -0.74
CA ASP A 94 -18.68 -28.27 -1.29
C ASP A 94 -19.34 -27.46 -2.41
N MET A 95 -19.37 -28.04 -3.62
CA MET A 95 -20.01 -27.45 -4.80
C MET A 95 -21.49 -27.08 -4.59
N LYS A 96 -22.16 -27.74 -3.63
CA LYS A 96 -23.56 -27.46 -3.25
C LYS A 96 -23.71 -26.07 -2.62
N ASN A 97 -22.65 -25.51 -2.05
CA ASN A 97 -22.65 -24.23 -1.35
C ASN A 97 -22.30 -23.05 -2.28
N TRP A 98 -21.83 -23.33 -3.49
CA TRP A 98 -21.38 -22.32 -4.46
C TRP A 98 -22.56 -21.57 -5.05
N ARG A 99 -22.42 -20.24 -5.18
CA ARG A 99 -23.46 -19.39 -5.77
C ARG A 99 -23.67 -19.70 -7.26
N ASN A 100 -22.57 -19.81 -7.99
CA ASN A 100 -22.57 -20.04 -9.43
C ASN A 100 -21.64 -21.22 -9.74
N GLN A 101 -22.23 -22.38 -9.99
CA GLN A 101 -21.49 -23.60 -10.33
C GLN A 101 -20.79 -23.53 -11.70
N LYS A 102 -21.23 -22.60 -12.58
CA LYS A 102 -20.55 -22.34 -13.85
C LYS A 102 -19.36 -21.39 -13.70
N SER A 103 -19.20 -20.74 -12.54
CA SER A 103 -18.06 -19.85 -12.30
C SER A 103 -16.79 -20.67 -12.15
N LYS A 104 -15.74 -20.28 -12.87
CA LYS A 104 -14.39 -20.85 -12.72
C LYS A 104 -13.64 -20.33 -11.49
N THR A 105 -14.23 -19.47 -10.67
CA THR A 105 -13.57 -18.92 -9.46
C THR A 105 -13.05 -20.01 -8.54
N TRP A 106 -13.79 -21.10 -8.36
CA TRP A 106 -13.37 -22.24 -7.54
C TRP A 106 -12.28 -23.11 -8.19
N GLN A 107 -12.03 -22.93 -9.48
CA GLN A 107 -11.01 -23.61 -10.27
C GLN A 107 -9.74 -22.74 -10.44
N LEU A 108 -9.71 -21.55 -9.86
CA LEU A 108 -8.52 -20.71 -9.84
C LEU A 108 -7.39 -21.43 -9.08
N PRO A 109 -6.11 -21.10 -9.36
CA PRO A 109 -4.96 -21.73 -8.71
C PRO A 109 -4.81 -21.23 -7.26
N TRP A 110 -5.75 -21.58 -6.39
CA TRP A 110 -5.77 -21.14 -4.99
C TRP A 110 -4.55 -21.61 -4.22
N ASN A 111 -4.00 -22.77 -4.55
CA ASN A 111 -2.82 -23.35 -3.89
C ASN A 111 -1.50 -22.67 -4.28
N THR A 112 -1.49 -21.73 -5.23
CA THR A 112 -0.27 -21.00 -5.59
C THR A 112 -0.15 -19.71 -4.79
N SER A 113 1.08 -19.25 -4.60
CA SER A 113 1.32 -17.99 -3.88
C SER A 113 0.71 -16.80 -4.61
N LYS A 114 0.16 -15.86 -3.83
CA LYS A 114 -0.62 -14.72 -4.34
C LYS A 114 -0.72 -13.61 -3.31
N ILE A 115 -1.16 -12.44 -3.74
CA ILE A 115 -1.54 -11.35 -2.83
C ILE A 115 -3.05 -11.35 -2.67
N ILE A 116 -3.52 -11.12 -1.44
CA ILE A 116 -4.93 -10.98 -1.14
C ILE A 116 -5.19 -9.54 -0.72
N VAL A 117 -6.17 -8.88 -1.33
CA VAL A 117 -6.63 -7.53 -0.95
C VAL A 117 -8.13 -7.54 -0.67
N PRO A 118 -8.62 -6.75 0.29
CA PRO A 118 -10.06 -6.65 0.54
C PRO A 118 -10.76 -5.90 -0.61
N ALA A 119 -11.97 -6.34 -0.96
CA ALA A 119 -12.84 -5.65 -1.89
C ALA A 119 -13.55 -4.47 -1.23
N SER A 120 -13.77 -4.51 0.09
CA SER A 120 -14.33 -3.39 0.86
C SER A 120 -13.23 -2.56 1.50
N ARG A 121 -13.42 -1.24 1.56
CA ARG A 121 -12.52 -0.35 2.32
C ARG A 121 -12.51 -0.76 3.80
N LEU A 122 -11.31 -0.89 4.38
CA LEU A 122 -11.11 -1.24 5.79
C LEU A 122 -11.42 -0.08 6.73
N SER A 123 -11.28 1.14 6.24
CA SER A 123 -11.54 2.35 7.01
C SER A 123 -11.97 3.50 6.11
N ASN A 124 -12.57 4.53 6.72
CA ASN A 124 -12.77 5.82 6.06
C ASN A 124 -11.48 6.65 5.97
N SER A 125 -10.37 6.18 6.53
CA SER A 125 -9.05 6.82 6.54
C SER A 125 -8.35 6.77 5.18
N HIS A 126 -7.19 7.44 5.12
CA HIS A 126 -6.28 7.48 3.97
C HIS A 126 -5.68 6.09 3.67
N TRP A 127 -5.50 5.27 4.71
CA TRP A 127 -5.13 3.86 4.60
C TRP A 127 -6.37 2.99 4.34
N ARG A 128 -6.65 2.72 3.05
CA ARG A 128 -7.91 2.14 2.59
C ARG A 128 -7.97 0.62 2.69
N PHE A 129 -6.84 -0.07 2.50
CA PHE A 129 -6.79 -1.53 2.50
C PHE A 129 -5.51 -2.07 3.13
N ALA A 130 -5.41 -3.40 3.25
CA ALA A 130 -4.21 -4.09 3.64
C ALA A 130 -4.01 -5.28 2.70
N ALA A 131 -2.87 -5.33 2.04
CA ALA A 131 -2.52 -6.42 1.13
C ALA A 131 -1.75 -7.50 1.90
N LEU A 132 -2.33 -8.70 1.95
CA LEU A 132 -1.76 -9.88 2.58
C LEU A 132 -0.87 -10.63 1.58
N ILE A 133 0.31 -11.05 2.02
CA ILE A 133 1.14 -12.00 1.29
C ILE A 133 0.67 -13.42 1.64
N ASP A 134 0.16 -14.14 0.66
CA ASP A 134 -0.29 -15.52 0.85
C ASP A 134 0.67 -16.51 0.17
N ARG A 135 1.30 -17.32 1.01
CA ARG A 135 2.15 -18.46 0.62
C ARG A 135 1.51 -19.81 0.94
N GLU A 136 0.42 -19.80 1.70
CA GLU A 136 -0.22 -21.00 2.24
C GLU A 136 -1.34 -21.52 1.33
N GLY A 137 -1.74 -20.72 0.35
CA GLY A 137 -2.77 -21.11 -0.61
C GLY A 137 -4.19 -20.90 -0.09
N LEU A 138 -4.40 -19.82 0.66
CA LEU A 138 -5.69 -19.48 1.26
C LEU A 138 -6.77 -19.27 0.21
N ILE A 139 -7.96 -19.81 0.45
CA ILE A 139 -9.15 -19.46 -0.34
C ILE A 139 -9.81 -18.24 0.26
N VAL A 140 -10.25 -17.30 -0.58
CA VAL A 140 -10.88 -16.06 -0.09
C VAL A 140 -12.29 -15.93 -0.58
N GLY A 141 -13.18 -15.48 0.30
CA GLY A 141 -14.57 -15.20 -0.02
C GLY A 141 -14.75 -13.92 -0.84
N ARG A 142 -16.00 -13.65 -1.22
CA ARG A 142 -16.41 -12.53 -2.10
C ARG A 142 -15.94 -11.13 -1.69
N ARG A 143 -15.54 -10.96 -0.43
CA ARG A 143 -15.07 -9.69 0.15
C ARG A 143 -13.59 -9.44 -0.09
N PHE A 144 -12.95 -10.27 -0.90
CA PHE A 144 -11.54 -10.16 -1.25
C PHE A 144 -11.32 -10.33 -2.76
N TYR A 145 -10.19 -9.83 -3.22
CA TYR A 145 -9.58 -10.19 -4.49
C TYR A 145 -8.28 -10.94 -4.23
N ALA A 146 -8.01 -11.91 -5.10
CA ALA A 146 -6.74 -12.60 -5.19
C ALA A 146 -5.98 -12.10 -6.43
N ILE A 147 -4.69 -11.82 -6.24
CA ILE A 147 -3.81 -11.20 -7.22
C ILE A 147 -2.62 -12.12 -7.46
N TRP A 148 -2.48 -12.62 -8.68
CA TRP A 148 -1.34 -13.44 -9.11
C TRP A 148 -0.46 -12.66 -10.07
N ALA A 149 0.86 -12.80 -9.93
CA ALA A 149 1.79 -12.28 -10.93
C ALA A 149 1.64 -13.06 -12.25
N LYS A 150 1.66 -12.35 -13.38
CA LYS A 150 1.61 -12.94 -14.73
C LYS A 150 2.92 -13.60 -15.14
N ASN A 151 4.02 -13.19 -14.51
CA ASN A 151 5.36 -13.70 -14.78
C ASN A 151 6.22 -13.57 -13.52
N GLU A 152 7.35 -14.27 -13.52
CA GLU A 152 8.30 -14.32 -12.40
C GLU A 152 9.14 -13.03 -12.26
N ARG A 153 8.83 -11.98 -13.04
CA ARG A 153 9.54 -10.70 -12.95
C ARG A 153 9.34 -10.04 -11.59
N PHE A 154 8.20 -10.28 -10.95
CA PHE A 154 7.89 -9.76 -9.63
C PHE A 154 7.94 -10.88 -8.61
N SER A 155 8.78 -10.68 -7.59
CA SER A 155 8.63 -11.40 -6.34
C SER A 155 7.27 -11.09 -5.72
N LEU A 156 6.81 -12.01 -4.89
CA LEU A 156 5.59 -11.81 -4.12
C LEU A 156 5.75 -10.67 -3.10
N GLU A 157 6.95 -10.55 -2.52
CA GLU A 157 7.35 -9.50 -1.61
C GLU A 157 7.25 -8.11 -2.23
N PHE A 158 7.82 -7.93 -3.43
CA PHE A 158 7.75 -6.66 -4.13
C PHE A 158 6.30 -6.28 -4.45
N LEU A 159 5.49 -7.23 -4.93
CA LEU A 159 4.09 -6.97 -5.21
C LEU A 159 3.30 -6.60 -3.93
N GLY A 160 3.60 -7.26 -2.82
CA GLY A 160 3.05 -6.92 -1.51
C GLY A 160 3.48 -5.52 -1.04
N ALA A 161 4.76 -5.17 -1.18
CA ALA A 161 5.28 -3.84 -0.85
C ALA A 161 4.63 -2.75 -1.70
N LEU A 162 4.54 -2.97 -3.01
CA LEU A 162 3.88 -2.07 -3.95
C LEU A 162 2.43 -1.80 -3.53
N LEU A 163 1.65 -2.84 -3.27
CA LEU A 163 0.24 -2.70 -2.91
C LEU A 163 0.05 -2.08 -1.52
N ASN A 164 0.97 -2.31 -0.58
CA ASN A 164 0.92 -1.71 0.76
C ASN A 164 1.53 -0.31 0.84
N SER A 165 2.10 0.20 -0.26
CA SER A 165 2.79 1.48 -0.33
C SER A 165 1.87 2.68 -0.13
N PRO A 166 2.42 3.84 0.29
CA PRO A 166 1.66 5.09 0.35
C PRO A 166 1.06 5.45 -1.02
N LEU A 167 1.75 5.18 -2.13
CA LEU A 167 1.26 5.52 -3.46
C LEU A 167 0.03 4.69 -3.84
N ALA A 168 0.05 3.38 -3.64
CA ALA A 168 -1.10 2.51 -3.93
C ALA A 168 -2.32 2.86 -3.06
N GLN A 169 -2.08 3.19 -1.79
CA GLN A 169 -3.12 3.58 -0.85
C GLN A 169 -3.75 4.93 -1.24
N ALA A 170 -2.92 5.90 -1.61
CA ALA A 170 -3.37 7.20 -2.10
C ALA A 170 -4.14 7.05 -3.40
N TYR A 171 -3.68 6.21 -4.33
CA TYR A 171 -4.37 5.96 -5.59
C TYR A 171 -5.77 5.38 -5.36
N CYS A 172 -5.88 4.33 -4.53
CA CYS A 172 -7.17 3.76 -4.16
C CYS A 172 -8.08 4.77 -3.45
N PHE A 173 -7.53 5.64 -2.60
CA PHE A 173 -8.32 6.69 -1.95
C PHE A 173 -8.90 7.69 -2.95
N THR A 174 -8.08 8.16 -3.90
CA THR A 174 -8.47 9.22 -4.84
C THR A 174 -9.34 8.72 -5.98
N HIS A 175 -9.29 7.43 -6.30
CA HIS A 175 -10.02 6.82 -7.42
C HIS A 175 -11.17 5.89 -6.99
N SER A 176 -11.36 5.65 -5.69
CA SER A 176 -12.46 4.85 -5.15
C SER A 176 -13.25 5.62 -4.09
N PHE A 177 -14.41 6.15 -4.49
CA PHE A 177 -15.34 6.86 -3.59
C PHE A 177 -16.38 5.95 -2.94
N GLN A 178 -16.48 4.70 -3.40
CA GLN A 178 -17.49 3.74 -2.94
C GLN A 178 -17.01 2.98 -1.69
N GLN A 179 -17.92 2.26 -1.05
CA GLN A 179 -17.54 1.37 0.06
C GLN A 179 -16.71 0.19 -0.42
N ASP A 180 -17.07 -0.37 -1.58
CA ASP A 180 -16.33 -1.45 -2.22
C ASP A 180 -15.44 -0.89 -3.33
N THR A 181 -14.14 -1.15 -3.23
CA THR A 181 -13.15 -0.89 -4.28
C THR A 181 -13.30 -1.93 -5.38
N ARG A 182 -13.49 -1.47 -6.61
CA ARG A 182 -13.62 -2.35 -7.77
C ARG A 182 -12.24 -2.89 -8.17
N ALA A 183 -12.17 -4.12 -8.68
CA ALA A 183 -10.93 -4.73 -9.18
C ALA A 183 -10.15 -3.81 -10.12
N ARG A 184 -10.86 -3.13 -11.03
CA ARG A 184 -10.30 -2.14 -11.98
C ARG A 184 -9.46 -1.03 -11.35
N ILE A 185 -9.76 -0.66 -10.10
CA ILE A 185 -8.99 0.36 -9.37
C ILE A 185 -7.63 -0.22 -8.96
N TYR A 186 -7.59 -1.44 -8.43
CA TYR A 186 -6.34 -2.13 -8.15
C TYR A 186 -5.52 -2.35 -9.44
N GLU A 187 -6.18 -2.80 -10.51
CA GLU A 187 -5.58 -2.97 -11.85
C GLU A 187 -4.92 -1.68 -12.39
N SER A 188 -5.49 -0.52 -12.07
CA SER A 188 -5.02 0.79 -12.55
C SER A 188 -3.96 1.44 -11.66
N ILE A 189 -3.53 0.79 -10.57
CA ILE A 189 -2.46 1.32 -9.71
C ILE A 189 -1.20 1.52 -10.58
N PRO A 190 -0.61 2.73 -10.61
CA PRO A 190 0.62 3.00 -11.33
C PRO A 190 1.79 2.20 -10.73
N LEU A 191 2.66 1.71 -11.60
CA LEU A 191 3.90 1.02 -11.24
C LEU A 191 5.11 1.93 -11.45
N PRO A 192 6.25 1.69 -10.79
CA PRO A 192 7.48 2.36 -11.14
C PRO A 192 7.86 2.12 -12.62
N HIS A 193 8.49 3.11 -13.27
CA HIS A 193 9.04 2.91 -14.61
C HIS A 193 10.17 1.88 -14.58
N THR A 194 11.04 2.02 -13.60
CA THR A 194 12.16 1.11 -13.36
C THR A 194 11.69 -0.01 -12.45
N LEU A 195 11.35 -1.14 -13.07
CA LEU A 195 10.93 -2.34 -12.33
C LEU A 195 12.17 -3.10 -11.86
N PRO A 196 12.30 -3.39 -10.56
CA PRO A 196 13.47 -4.09 -10.05
C PRO A 196 13.46 -5.56 -10.48
N LEU A 197 14.65 -6.17 -10.43
CA LEU A 197 14.79 -7.60 -10.61
C LEU A 197 14.29 -8.35 -9.35
N PRO A 198 13.93 -9.64 -9.47
CA PRO A 198 13.68 -10.49 -8.31
C PRO A 198 14.88 -10.53 -7.35
N ASN A 199 14.62 -10.74 -6.06
CA ASN A 199 15.62 -10.73 -4.99
C ASN A 199 16.32 -9.38 -4.79
N ASN A 200 15.61 -8.29 -5.06
CA ASN A 200 16.09 -6.94 -4.76
C ASN A 200 16.05 -6.67 -3.24
N ILE A 201 16.55 -5.49 -2.85
CA ILE A 201 16.60 -5.06 -1.45
C ILE A 201 15.21 -5.03 -0.78
N ILE A 202 14.16 -4.67 -1.53
CA ILE A 202 12.77 -4.62 -1.03
C ILE A 202 12.32 -6.02 -0.62
N ASP A 203 12.67 -7.06 -1.37
CA ASP A 203 12.32 -8.44 -1.03
C ASP A 203 12.91 -8.86 0.32
N GLY A 204 14.17 -8.53 0.56
CA GLY A 204 14.83 -8.78 1.84
C GLY A 204 14.16 -8.01 2.97
N LEU A 205 13.87 -6.72 2.76
CA LEU A 205 13.22 -5.87 3.76
C LEU A 205 11.82 -6.37 4.11
N VAL A 206 11.00 -6.79 3.13
CA VAL A 206 9.66 -7.33 3.38
C VAL A 206 9.73 -8.63 4.19
N LYS A 207 10.67 -9.52 3.87
CA LYS A 207 10.88 -10.75 4.65
C LYS A 207 11.27 -10.42 6.09
N SER A 208 12.21 -9.50 6.29
CA SER A 208 12.61 -9.03 7.62
C SER A 208 11.44 -8.39 8.38
N TYR A 209 10.64 -7.56 7.71
CA TYR A 209 9.45 -6.94 8.30
C TYR A 209 8.49 -7.99 8.86
N ILE A 210 8.16 -9.01 8.05
CA ILE A 210 7.27 -10.10 8.47
C ILE A 210 7.83 -10.81 9.71
N VAL A 211 9.12 -11.14 9.71
CA VAL A 211 9.79 -11.78 10.87
C VAL A 211 9.73 -10.89 12.10
N PHE A 212 10.04 -9.60 11.98
CA PHE A 212 10.00 -8.65 13.10
C PHE A 212 8.58 -8.49 13.65
N THR A 213 7.56 -8.41 12.79
CA THR A 213 6.16 -8.36 13.25
C THR A 213 5.72 -9.64 13.94
N ALA A 214 6.13 -10.81 13.45
CA ALA A 214 5.79 -12.10 14.05
C ALA A 214 6.45 -12.29 15.43
N ASN A 215 7.64 -11.72 15.63
CA ASN A 215 8.35 -11.74 16.91
C ASN A 215 8.02 -10.53 17.81
N GLU A 216 7.00 -9.73 17.45
CA GLU A 216 6.58 -8.52 18.17
C GLU A 216 7.70 -7.47 18.37
N GLN A 217 8.71 -7.48 17.50
CA GLN A 217 9.82 -6.52 17.48
C GLN A 217 9.41 -5.25 16.73
N TYR A 218 8.42 -4.54 17.25
CA TYR A 218 7.72 -3.48 16.52
C TYR A 218 8.58 -2.27 16.16
N ASP A 219 9.60 -1.92 16.95
CA ASP A 219 10.53 -0.84 16.60
C ASP A 219 11.36 -1.18 15.35
N LEU A 220 11.85 -2.42 15.27
CA LEU A 220 12.57 -2.92 14.09
C LEU A 220 11.62 -3.04 12.89
N ALA A 221 10.39 -3.48 13.12
CA ALA A 221 9.36 -3.56 12.09
C ALA A 221 9.02 -2.17 11.54
N LEU A 222 8.88 -1.14 12.39
CA LEU A 222 8.63 0.24 11.99
C LEU A 222 9.78 0.78 11.14
N GLN A 223 11.02 0.65 11.59
CA GLN A 223 12.20 1.09 10.83
C GLN A 223 12.30 0.37 9.48
N THR A 224 12.01 -0.93 9.46
CA THR A 224 12.02 -1.73 8.23
C THR A 224 10.91 -1.30 7.27
N LEU A 225 9.71 -1.01 7.78
CA LEU A 225 8.59 -0.52 6.99
C LEU A 225 8.91 0.82 6.32
N LEU A 226 9.53 1.75 7.05
CA LEU A 226 9.99 3.02 6.49
C LEU A 226 11.01 2.81 5.36
N LYS A 227 11.94 1.87 5.53
CA LYS A 227 12.92 1.49 4.48
C LYS A 227 12.24 0.87 3.26
N ILE A 228 11.24 0.02 3.45
CA ILE A 228 10.45 -0.56 2.34
C ILE A 228 9.81 0.55 1.51
N ASP A 229 9.10 1.48 2.16
CA ASP A 229 8.44 2.58 1.46
C ASP A 229 9.45 3.50 0.77
N ALA A 230 10.57 3.82 1.44
CA ALA A 230 11.61 4.69 0.89
C ALA A 230 12.28 4.08 -0.36
N GLU A 231 12.65 2.80 -0.30
CA GLU A 231 13.24 2.09 -1.44
C GLU A 231 12.27 1.93 -2.60
N LEU A 232 10.98 1.72 -2.30
CA LEU A 232 9.95 1.67 -3.34
C LEU A 232 9.71 3.04 -3.98
N LEU A 233 9.63 4.12 -3.19
CA LEU A 233 9.40 5.48 -3.70
C LEU A 233 10.55 5.97 -4.59
N LYS A 234 11.81 5.58 -4.29
CA LYS A 234 12.95 5.84 -5.17
C LYS A 234 12.73 5.36 -6.61
N LEU A 235 12.06 4.22 -6.79
CA LEU A 235 11.82 3.66 -8.12
C LEU A 235 10.84 4.49 -8.96
N TYR A 236 10.01 5.32 -8.31
CA TYR A 236 9.10 6.23 -9.00
C TYR A 236 9.76 7.53 -9.44
N GLU A 237 10.98 7.81 -8.97
CA GLU A 237 11.77 9.01 -9.32
C GLU A 237 10.98 10.33 -9.11
N LEU A 238 10.10 10.35 -8.10
CA LEU A 238 9.26 11.50 -7.83
C LEU A 238 10.11 12.73 -7.50
N PRO A 239 9.76 13.92 -8.04
CA PRO A 239 10.30 15.16 -7.54
C PRO A 239 10.08 15.27 -6.02
N PRO A 240 11.06 15.72 -5.22
CA PRO A 240 10.97 15.74 -3.75
C PRO A 240 9.68 16.40 -3.21
N ARG A 241 9.21 17.44 -3.89
CA ARG A 241 7.93 18.11 -3.57
C ARG A 241 6.72 17.18 -3.69
N LEU A 242 6.65 16.36 -4.75
CA LEU A 242 5.53 15.44 -4.97
C LEU A 242 5.59 14.25 -4.00
N GLU A 243 6.79 13.72 -3.74
CA GLU A 243 6.98 12.71 -2.71
C GLU A 243 6.53 13.24 -1.34
N ARG A 244 6.96 14.45 -0.97
CA ARG A 244 6.55 15.06 0.30
C ARG A 244 5.04 15.23 0.41
N LYS A 245 4.37 15.75 -0.63
CA LYS A 245 2.91 15.86 -0.68
C LYS A 245 2.21 14.51 -0.51
N LEU A 246 2.74 13.44 -1.11
CA LEU A 246 2.22 12.09 -0.95
C LEU A 246 2.37 11.59 0.49
N LEU A 247 3.50 11.85 1.15
CA LEU A 247 3.73 11.40 2.52
C LEU A 247 2.90 12.19 3.54
N ASP A 248 2.78 13.51 3.35
CA ASP A 248 1.96 14.39 4.20
C ASP A 248 0.47 13.99 4.15
N PHE A 249 0.00 13.43 3.03
CA PHE A 249 -1.35 12.90 2.86
C PHE A 249 -1.72 11.83 3.91
N PHE A 250 -0.74 11.15 4.49
CA PHE A 250 -0.96 10.10 5.50
C PHE A 250 -0.73 10.57 6.94
N TRP A 251 -0.35 11.83 7.16
CA TRP A 251 -0.09 12.34 8.50
C TRP A 251 -1.35 12.32 9.37
N GLY A 252 -1.23 11.80 10.60
CA GLY A 252 -2.35 11.65 11.53
C GLY A 252 -3.30 10.50 11.18
N HIS A 253 -3.04 9.74 10.12
CA HIS A 253 -3.87 8.62 9.70
C HIS A 253 -3.24 7.28 10.07
N LYS A 254 -3.96 6.48 10.86
CA LYS A 254 -3.50 5.15 11.29
C LYS A 254 -3.36 4.19 10.10
N ARG A 255 -2.13 3.68 9.90
CA ARG A 255 -1.83 2.60 8.96
C ARG A 255 -2.29 1.25 9.51
N ARG A 256 -2.70 0.33 8.64
CA ARG A 256 -3.15 -1.02 9.03
C ARG A 256 -1.96 -1.93 9.32
N VAL A 257 -1.26 -1.67 10.41
CA VAL A 257 -0.12 -2.44 10.93
C VAL A 257 -0.33 -2.74 12.42
N PRO A 258 0.33 -3.75 13.01
CA PRO A 258 0.08 -4.16 14.40
C PRO A 258 0.68 -3.22 15.47
N PHE A 259 1.27 -2.10 15.07
CA PHE A 259 1.89 -1.10 15.93
C PHE A 259 1.42 0.31 15.55
N ASP A 260 1.77 1.31 16.36
CA ASP A 260 1.38 2.69 16.07
C ASP A 260 2.22 3.29 14.94
N PHE A 261 1.52 3.80 13.93
CA PHE A 261 2.10 4.51 12.80
C PHE A 261 1.23 5.74 12.54
N THR A 262 1.82 6.92 12.71
CA THR A 262 1.11 8.21 12.62
C THR A 262 1.57 9.07 11.44
N GLY A 263 2.66 8.71 10.77
CA GLY A 263 3.18 9.45 9.63
C GLY A 263 4.64 9.16 9.34
N TYR A 264 5.19 9.87 8.36
CA TYR A 264 6.57 9.71 7.90
C TYR A 264 7.47 10.85 8.40
N ILE A 265 7.19 12.06 7.94
CA ILE A 265 7.97 13.26 8.24
C ILE A 265 7.04 14.26 8.93
N PRO A 266 7.39 14.80 10.10
CA PRO A 266 6.56 15.76 10.82
C PRO A 266 6.18 17.00 9.98
N PRO A 267 4.95 17.53 10.12
CA PRO A 267 4.53 18.76 9.44
C PRO A 267 5.36 19.98 9.85
N SER A 268 5.93 19.98 11.06
CA SER A 268 6.85 21.02 11.52
C SER A 268 8.19 21.03 10.77
N PHE A 269 8.48 19.99 9.98
CA PHE A 269 9.69 19.88 9.19
C PHE A 269 9.44 20.37 7.76
N GLU A 270 9.86 21.60 7.45
CA GLU A 270 9.50 22.32 6.22
C GLU A 270 10.28 21.91 4.96
N SER A 271 11.41 21.20 5.11
CA SER A 271 12.27 20.87 3.97
C SER A 271 11.66 19.77 3.09
N TRP A 272 11.75 19.98 1.77
CA TRP A 272 11.31 19.01 0.76
C TRP A 272 12.42 18.02 0.45
N ILE A 273 12.66 17.11 1.39
CA ILE A 273 13.63 16.03 1.24
C ILE A 273 12.90 14.70 0.95
N PRO A 274 13.44 13.85 0.06
CA PRO A 274 12.96 12.49 -0.10
C PRO A 274 13.07 11.67 1.20
N LEU A 275 12.17 10.71 1.38
CA LEU A 275 12.09 9.85 2.57
C LEU A 275 13.39 9.09 2.80
N HIS A 276 14.00 8.57 1.74
CA HIS A 276 15.24 7.79 1.84
C HIS A 276 16.42 8.60 2.38
N LEU A 277 16.44 9.92 2.15
CA LEU A 277 17.43 10.82 2.76
C LEU A 277 17.06 11.12 4.21
N TYR A 278 15.78 11.41 4.48
CA TYR A 278 15.32 11.73 5.85
C TYR A 278 15.60 10.61 6.87
N ILE A 279 15.44 9.34 6.46
CA ILE A 279 15.68 8.19 7.32
C ILE A 279 17.13 7.68 7.28
N SER A 280 18.01 8.34 6.53
CA SER A 280 19.42 7.92 6.42
C SER A 280 20.17 8.26 7.70
N ASP A 281 21.13 7.40 8.07
CA ASP A 281 21.97 7.61 9.25
C ASP A 281 22.78 8.90 9.13
N GLU A 282 23.24 9.24 7.92
CA GLU A 282 24.00 10.45 7.65
C GLU A 282 23.16 11.70 7.93
N TYR A 283 21.89 11.71 7.50
CA TYR A 283 21.00 12.84 7.74
C TYR A 283 20.65 12.98 9.22
N GLN A 284 20.30 11.87 9.89
CA GLN A 284 19.99 11.85 11.32
C GLN A 284 21.16 12.35 12.18
N LYS A 285 22.40 11.97 11.82
CA LYS A 285 23.63 12.43 12.50
C LYS A 285 23.99 13.89 12.19
N ALA A 286 23.72 14.36 10.97
CA ALA A 286 24.02 15.73 10.56
C ALA A 286 23.12 16.80 11.25
N THR A 287 21.98 16.40 11.81
CA THR A 287 21.00 17.33 12.41
C THR A 287 21.57 18.12 13.60
N ILE A 288 21.69 19.44 13.42
CA ILE A 288 22.07 20.52 14.36
C ILE A 288 23.40 20.34 15.12
N GLY A 289 23.62 19.25 15.85
CA GLY A 289 24.82 19.03 16.68
C GLY A 289 26.11 19.03 15.86
N GLU A 290 26.21 18.15 14.85
CA GLU A 290 27.40 18.10 14.00
C GLU A 290 27.53 19.31 13.06
N THR A 291 26.40 19.93 12.67
CA THR A 291 26.43 21.14 11.85
C THR A 291 26.96 22.34 12.65
N LEU A 292 26.60 22.46 13.94
CA LEU A 292 27.17 23.45 14.85
C LEU A 292 28.67 23.21 15.11
N ASP A 293 29.09 21.95 15.24
CA ASP A 293 30.51 21.60 15.45
C ASP A 293 31.38 21.85 14.20
N ARG A 294 30.79 21.84 13.00
CA ARG A 294 31.46 22.11 11.73
C ARG A 294 31.39 23.56 11.29
N LEU A 295 30.54 24.39 11.91
CA LEU A 295 30.57 25.83 11.67
C LEU A 295 31.88 26.36 12.25
N PRO A 296 32.75 26.99 11.44
CA PRO A 296 33.93 27.63 11.98
C PRO A 296 33.45 28.65 13.03
N ILE A 297 33.92 28.52 14.26
CA ILE A 297 33.69 29.53 15.28
C ILE A 297 34.48 30.76 14.83
N ILE A 298 33.84 31.64 14.06
CA ILE A 298 34.42 32.92 13.66
C ILE A 298 34.39 33.81 14.90
N THR A 299 35.44 33.73 15.72
CA THR A 299 35.65 34.60 16.89
C THR A 299 36.32 35.94 16.51
N ASN A 300 36.74 36.10 15.25
CA ASN A 300 37.41 37.29 14.80
C ASN A 300 36.43 38.45 14.55
N LYS A 301 36.54 39.50 15.39
CA LYS A 301 35.69 40.70 15.34
C LYS A 301 35.69 41.40 13.97
N THR A 302 36.80 41.42 13.24
CA THR A 302 36.85 42.05 11.91
C THR A 302 36.08 41.24 10.86
N THR A 303 36.09 39.91 10.94
CA THR A 303 35.32 39.06 10.02
C THR A 303 33.81 39.16 10.27
N ILE A 304 33.39 39.27 11.53
CA ILE A 304 31.99 39.51 11.90
C ILE A 304 31.52 40.89 11.41
N GLN A 305 32.36 41.91 11.51
CA GLN A 305 32.04 43.27 11.06
C GLN A 305 31.84 43.30 9.53
N TYR A 306 32.74 42.67 8.78
CA TYR A 306 32.64 42.56 7.31
C TYR A 306 31.37 41.84 6.84
N LEU A 307 30.98 40.75 7.51
CA LEU A 307 29.75 40.01 7.18
C LEU A 307 28.46 40.77 7.51
N LYS A 308 28.50 41.75 8.42
CA LYS A 308 27.35 42.60 8.76
C LYS A 308 27.14 43.75 7.77
N GLU A 309 28.13 44.04 6.94
CA GLU A 309 28.11 45.14 5.96
C GLU A 309 27.76 44.66 4.53
N LEU A 310 27.51 43.36 4.34
CA LEU A 310 26.95 42.74 3.12
C LEU A 310 25.42 42.71 3.14
#